data_AF-A0A183U9F0-F1
#
_entry.id   AF-A0A183U9F0-F1
#
_cell.length_a   1.000
_cell.length_b   1.000
_cell.length_c   1.000
_cell.angle_alpha   90.00
_cell.angle_beta   90.00
_cell.angle_gamma   90.00
#
_symmetry.space_group_name_H-M   'P 1'
#
loop_
_entity.id
_entity.type
_entity.pdbx_description
1 polymer ?
#
loop_
_entity_poly.entity_id
_entity_poly.type
_entity_poly.pdbx_seq_one_letter_code
_entity_poly.pdbx_strand_id
1 'polypeptide(L)'
;LNGTDEKKFLDSVLESPEGIAIDWSSRNVYYADSVKDEIGVATLDGKYQKTLVSEGLVNPRALAIDLRNRHLYYSDWHRESPLIGRVDLDGSNNMPFVNTDLYLPNGLFLMNNCY
;
A
#
# COMPACT_ATOMS: atom_id res chain seq x y z
N LEU A 1 -12.37 -11.68 17.77
CA LEU A 1 -12.50 -10.21 17.66
C LEU A 1 -13.97 -9.86 17.86
N ASN A 2 -14.33 -9.25 18.98
CA ASN A 2 -15.70 -8.83 19.31
C ASN A 2 -15.96 -7.33 19.03
N GLY A 3 -14.95 -6.61 18.52
CA GLY A 3 -15.08 -5.23 18.04
C GLY A 3 -15.19 -4.16 19.12
N THR A 4 -15.06 -4.50 20.41
CA THR A 4 -15.31 -3.56 21.51
C THR A 4 -14.15 -2.61 21.82
N ASP A 5 -12.95 -2.87 21.28
CA ASP A 5 -11.72 -2.11 21.53
C ASP A 5 -11.28 -1.28 20.32
N GLU A 6 -12.24 -0.73 19.57
CA GLU A 6 -11.95 0.15 18.44
C GLU A 6 -11.23 1.42 18.92
N LYS A 7 -10.13 1.75 18.25
CA LYS A 7 -9.38 2.98 18.49
C LYS A 7 -9.05 3.61 17.15
N LYS A 8 -9.09 4.93 17.11
CA LYS A 8 -8.57 5.72 15.99
C LYS A 8 -7.11 5.34 15.77
N PHE A 9 -6.76 4.95 14.55
CA PHE A 9 -5.41 4.50 14.20
C PHE A 9 -4.49 5.68 13.86
N LEU A 10 -4.88 6.54 12.93
CA LEU A 10 -4.10 7.73 12.54
C LEU A 10 -4.83 8.99 12.94
N ASP A 11 -4.09 9.96 13.47
CA ASP A 11 -4.63 11.27 13.76
C ASP A 11 -4.73 12.19 12.54
N SER A 12 -3.97 11.87 11.49
CA SER A 12 -4.00 12.59 10.22
C SER A 12 -5.31 12.35 9.46
N VAL A 13 -5.66 13.33 8.62
CA VAL A 13 -6.81 13.23 7.73
C VAL A 13 -6.40 12.36 6.55
N LEU A 14 -7.00 11.18 6.40
CA LEU A 14 -7.05 10.44 5.13
C LEU A 14 -8.29 10.91 4.37
N GLU A 15 -8.20 11.03 3.05
CA GLU A 15 -9.32 11.50 2.22
C GLU A 15 -10.10 10.35 1.62
N SER A 16 -9.43 9.37 1.02
CA SER A 16 -10.07 8.15 0.50
C SER A 16 -9.16 6.93 0.66
N PRO A 17 -9.05 6.38 1.89
CA PRO A 17 -8.25 5.18 2.11
C PRO A 17 -8.90 3.96 1.44
N GLU A 18 -8.18 3.31 0.52
CA GLU A 18 -8.70 2.16 -0.25
C GLU A 18 -8.13 0.80 0.17
N GLY A 19 -6.82 0.74 0.41
CA GLY A 19 -6.12 -0.51 0.73
C GLY A 19 -5.16 -0.36 1.89
N ILE A 20 -4.90 -1.48 2.57
CA ILE A 20 -4.04 -1.54 3.75
C ILE A 20 -3.20 -2.83 3.70
N ALA A 21 -1.95 -2.73 4.13
CA ALA A 21 -1.09 -3.88 4.36
C ALA A 21 -0.23 -3.67 5.61
N ILE A 22 0.07 -4.75 6.33
CA ILE A 22 0.75 -4.68 7.64
C ILE A 22 2.11 -5.38 7.56
N ASP A 23 3.14 -4.67 7.98
CA ASP A 23 4.44 -5.25 8.34
C ASP A 23 4.52 -5.43 9.86
N TRP A 24 4.19 -6.63 10.32
CA TRP A 24 4.24 -6.96 11.74
C TRP A 24 5.67 -7.04 12.29
N SER A 25 6.66 -7.31 11.43
CA SER A 25 8.06 -7.44 11.85
C SER A 25 8.68 -6.09 12.19
N SER A 26 8.43 -5.07 11.37
CA SER A 26 8.91 -3.69 11.60
C SER A 26 7.90 -2.80 12.30
N ARG A 27 6.72 -3.34 12.65
CA ARG A 27 5.62 -2.62 13.30
C ARG A 27 5.09 -1.44 12.48
N ASN A 28 4.92 -1.63 11.17
CA ASN A 28 4.40 -0.61 10.26
C ASN A 28 3.09 -1.02 9.59
N VAL A 29 2.30 -0.02 9.20
CA VAL A 29 1.09 -0.11 8.38
C VAL A 29 1.31 0.72 7.14
N TYR A 30 0.99 0.14 5.99
CA TYR A 30 1.00 0.78 4.69
C TYR A 30 -0.44 0.98 4.25
N TYR A 31 -0.76 2.13 3.68
CA TYR A 31 -2.12 2.47 3.24
C TYR A 31 -2.09 3.20 1.91
N ALA A 32 -3.10 2.99 1.08
CA ALA A 32 -3.31 3.71 -0.16
C ALA A 32 -4.44 4.73 0.03
N ASP A 33 -4.21 5.99 -0.37
CA ASP A 33 -5.21 7.06 -0.40
C ASP A 33 -5.37 7.55 -1.83
N SER A 34 -6.54 7.27 -2.43
CA SER A 34 -6.77 7.48 -3.86
C SER A 34 -7.21 8.89 -4.23
N VAL A 35 -7.52 9.74 -3.25
CA VAL A 35 -7.80 11.16 -3.51
C VAL A 35 -6.53 11.99 -3.38
N LYS A 36 -5.60 11.54 -2.54
CA LYS A 36 -4.30 12.17 -2.36
C LYS A 36 -3.21 11.66 -3.29
N ASP A 37 -3.53 10.66 -4.12
CA ASP A 37 -2.58 10.00 -5.01
C ASP A 37 -1.33 9.52 -4.28
N GLU A 38 -1.52 8.93 -3.08
CA GLU A 38 -0.40 8.53 -2.23
C GLU A 38 -0.54 7.12 -1.68
N ILE A 39 0.62 6.47 -1.52
CA ILE A 39 0.79 5.35 -0.61
C ILE A 39 1.57 5.88 0.59
N GLY A 40 0.97 5.82 1.76
CA GLY A 40 1.57 6.21 3.02
C GLY A 40 2.06 5.01 3.83
N VAL A 41 2.94 5.29 4.78
CA VAL A 41 3.36 4.35 5.82
C VAL A 41 3.27 5.03 7.18
N ALA A 42 2.80 4.30 8.17
CA ALA A 42 2.78 4.72 9.56
C ALA A 42 3.22 3.61 10.51
N THR A 43 3.64 3.98 11.72
CA THR A 43 3.87 2.99 12.79
C THR A 43 2.54 2.37 13.22
N LEU A 44 2.57 1.13 13.72
CA LEU A 44 1.38 0.42 14.20
C LEU A 44 0.67 1.11 15.38
N ASP A 45 1.34 2.03 16.06
CA ASP A 45 0.74 2.88 17.09
C ASP A 45 0.30 4.25 16.57
N GLY A 46 0.40 4.50 15.25
CA GLY A 46 -0.08 5.70 14.57
C GLY A 46 0.73 6.98 14.82
N LYS A 47 1.80 6.92 15.63
CA LYS A 47 2.53 8.12 16.07
C LYS A 47 3.36 8.77 14.98
N TYR A 48 3.92 7.97 14.08
CA TYR A 48 4.76 8.45 13.00
C TYR A 48 4.17 8.01 11.68
N GLN A 49 4.16 8.92 10.72
CA GLN A 49 3.71 8.66 9.36
C GLN A 49 4.57 9.43 8.35
N LYS A 50 4.67 8.89 7.14
CA LYS A 50 5.23 9.59 5.98
C LYS A 50 4.57 9.09 4.70
N THR A 51 4.59 9.90 3.66
CA THR A 51 4.34 9.45 2.29
C THR A 51 5.48 8.52 1.86
N LEU A 52 5.13 7.33 1.37
CA LEU A 52 6.07 6.33 0.83
C LEU A 52 6.24 6.51 -0.68
N VAL A 53 5.12 6.66 -1.39
CA VAL A 53 5.07 6.87 -2.84
C VAL A 53 3.98 7.92 -3.12
N SER A 54 4.30 8.90 -3.95
CA SER A 54 3.33 9.87 -4.49
C SER A 54 3.60 10.26 -5.95
N GLU A 55 4.79 9.93 -6.48
CA GLU A 55 5.12 10.25 -7.86
C GLU A 55 4.51 9.21 -8.82
N GLY A 56 3.75 9.70 -9.80
CA GLY A 56 3.17 8.88 -10.86
C GLY A 56 1.98 8.02 -10.43
N LEU A 57 1.45 8.23 -9.22
CA LEU A 57 0.18 7.65 -8.79
C LEU A 57 -0.97 8.55 -9.22
N VAL A 58 -2.12 7.93 -9.51
CA VAL A 58 -3.38 8.64 -9.77
C VAL A 58 -4.54 7.97 -9.09
N ASN A 59 -4.59 6.64 -9.03
CA ASN A 59 -5.62 5.95 -8.26
C ASN A 59 -5.06 4.69 -7.59
N PRO A 60 -4.20 4.83 -6.55
CA PRO A 60 -3.68 3.69 -5.80
C PRO A 60 -4.82 2.98 -5.05
N ARG A 61 -4.78 1.64 -5.02
CA ARG A 61 -5.85 0.82 -4.41
C ARG A 61 -5.32 -0.33 -3.58
N ALA A 62 -4.97 -1.45 -4.19
CA ALA A 62 -4.64 -2.67 -3.47
C ALA A 62 -3.18 -2.65 -3.04
N LEU A 63 -2.89 -3.21 -1.86
CA LEU A 63 -1.54 -3.34 -1.32
C LEU A 63 -1.28 -4.79 -0.91
N ALA A 64 -0.08 -5.31 -1.17
CA ALA A 64 0.38 -6.61 -0.67
C ALA A 64 1.87 -6.56 -0.33
N ILE A 65 2.26 -7.12 0.82
CA ILE A 65 3.64 -7.06 1.32
C ILE A 65 4.34 -8.41 1.18
N ASP A 66 5.52 -8.40 0.58
CA ASP A 66 6.50 -9.49 0.66
C ASP A 66 7.51 -9.15 1.78
N LEU A 67 7.27 -9.68 2.97
CA LEU A 67 8.14 -9.43 4.12
C LEU A 67 9.52 -10.05 3.99
N ARG A 68 9.68 -11.12 3.22
CA ARG A 68 10.96 -11.80 3.06
C ARG A 68 11.91 -10.97 2.23
N ASN A 69 11.42 -10.44 1.12
CA ASN A 69 12.21 -9.63 0.19
C ASN A 69 12.09 -8.12 0.45
N ARG A 70 11.30 -7.72 1.44
CA ARG A 70 11.07 -6.33 1.83
C ARG A 70 10.43 -5.47 0.73
N HIS A 71 9.49 -6.03 -0.02
CA HIS A 71 8.75 -5.31 -1.07
C HIS A 71 7.30 -5.04 -0.68
N LEU A 72 6.79 -3.89 -1.11
CA LEU A 72 5.37 -3.59 -1.21
C LEU A 72 4.98 -3.64 -2.69
N TYR A 73 3.97 -4.43 -3.01
CA TYR A 73 3.29 -4.40 -4.29
C TYR A 73 2.01 -3.60 -4.14
N TYR A 74 1.71 -2.78 -5.15
CA TYR A 74 0.53 -1.94 -5.15
C TYR A 74 -0.14 -1.94 -6.51
N SER A 75 -1.44 -1.71 -6.55
CA SER A 75 -2.15 -1.44 -7.80
C SER A 75 -2.50 0.04 -7.92
N ASP A 76 -2.37 0.55 -9.13
CA ASP A 76 -2.91 1.84 -9.55
C ASP A 76 -3.83 1.61 -10.75
N TRP A 77 -5.09 2.03 -10.64
CA TRP A 77 -6.09 1.87 -11.69
C TRP A 77 -6.24 3.10 -12.59
N HIS A 78 -5.19 3.92 -12.72
CA HIS A 78 -5.13 5.04 -13.64
C HIS A 78 -5.71 4.67 -15.01
N ARG A 79 -6.63 5.50 -15.50
CA ARG A 79 -7.46 5.17 -16.67
C ARG A 79 -6.66 5.02 -17.97
N GLU A 80 -5.53 5.71 -18.08
CA GLU A 80 -4.68 5.70 -19.28
C GLU A 80 -3.44 4.80 -19.14
N SER A 81 -3.00 4.53 -17.91
CA SER A 81 -1.77 3.78 -17.64
C SER A 81 -1.88 2.96 -16.35
N PRO A 82 -2.81 2.00 -16.29
CA PRO A 82 -2.97 1.16 -15.10
C PRO A 82 -1.72 0.31 -14.90
N LEU A 83 -1.32 0.11 -13.64
CA LEU A 83 -0.13 -0.68 -13.32
C LEU A 83 -0.27 -1.43 -11.99
N ILE A 84 0.49 -2.51 -11.89
CA ILE A 84 0.93 -3.08 -10.62
C ILE A 84 2.37 -2.60 -10.44
N GLY A 85 2.62 -1.88 -9.36
CA GLY A 85 3.94 -1.38 -9.01
C GLY A 85 4.57 -2.21 -7.91
N ARG A 86 5.88 -2.04 -7.77
CA ARG A 86 6.67 -2.61 -6.67
C ARG A 86 7.60 -1.53 -6.15
N VAL A 87 7.63 -1.36 -4.85
CA VAL A 87 8.56 -0.47 -4.14
C VAL A 87 9.15 -1.21 -2.95
N ASP A 88 10.38 -0.88 -2.58
CA ASP A 88 10.96 -1.40 -1.35
C ASP A 88 10.24 -0.77 -0.15
N LEU A 89 10.15 -1.50 0.97
CA LEU A 89 9.37 -1.06 2.13
C LEU A 89 9.90 0.21 2.81
N ASP A 90 11.09 0.69 2.43
CA ASP A 90 11.66 1.98 2.84
C ASP A 90 11.28 3.16 1.91
N GLY A 91 10.72 2.86 0.73
CA GLY A 91 10.30 3.80 -0.32
C GLY A 91 11.26 3.86 -1.51
N SER A 92 12.38 3.14 -1.46
CA SER A 92 13.35 3.09 -2.56
C SER A 92 12.92 2.13 -3.67
N ASN A 93 13.58 2.22 -4.83
CA ASN A 93 13.40 1.31 -5.96
C ASN A 93 11.94 1.17 -6.45
N ASN A 94 11.18 2.26 -6.40
CA ASN A 94 9.83 2.29 -6.94
C ASN A 94 9.84 2.08 -8.45
N MET A 95 9.15 1.05 -8.93
CA MET A 95 9.13 0.69 -10.35
C MET A 95 7.84 -0.01 -10.78
N PRO A 96 7.46 0.09 -12.06
CA PRO A 96 6.45 -0.76 -12.64
C PRO A 96 6.85 -2.25 -12.53
N PHE A 97 5.92 -3.09 -12.09
CA PHE A 97 6.08 -4.54 -12.04
C PHE A 97 5.27 -5.23 -13.15
N VAL A 98 4.02 -4.80 -13.34
CA VAL A 98 3.18 -5.16 -14.50
C VAL A 98 2.50 -3.89 -15.00
N ASN A 99 2.58 -3.60 -16.29
CA ASN A 99 2.03 -2.38 -16.91
C ASN A 99 1.41 -2.63 -18.29
N THR A 100 1.09 -3.89 -18.59
CA THR A 100 0.49 -4.32 -19.86
C THR A 100 -0.74 -5.17 -19.55
N ASP A 101 -1.75 -5.11 -20.42
CA ASP A 101 -3.00 -5.88 -20.32
C ASP A 101 -3.74 -5.73 -18.96
N LEU A 102 -3.64 -4.54 -18.35
CA LEU A 102 -4.37 -4.17 -17.14
C LEU A 102 -5.54 -3.24 -17.47
N TYR A 103 -6.63 -3.37 -16.72
CA TYR A 103 -7.80 -2.48 -16.85
C TYR A 103 -8.24 -1.94 -15.49
N LEU A 104 -8.57 -2.83 -14.54
CA LEU A 104 -8.99 -2.48 -13.18
C LEU A 104 -8.35 -3.42 -12.15
N PRO A 105 -7.07 -3.22 -11.80
CA PRO A 105 -6.39 -4.05 -10.82
C PRO A 105 -6.89 -3.76 -9.40
N ASN A 106 -7.88 -4.53 -8.94
CA ASN A 106 -8.62 -4.23 -7.70
C ASN A 106 -8.10 -4.92 -6.44
N GLY A 107 -7.49 -6.09 -6.58
CA GLY A 107 -7.06 -6.90 -5.45
C GLY A 107 -5.69 -7.51 -5.71
N LEU A 108 -4.87 -7.53 -4.67
CA LEU A 108 -3.55 -8.15 -4.68
C LEU A 108 -3.44 -9.04 -3.44
N PHE A 109 -2.89 -10.23 -3.61
CA PHE A 109 -2.43 -11.07 -2.52
C PHE A 109 -1.15 -11.78 -2.96
N LEU A 110 -0.28 -12.07 -2.00
CA LEU A 110 0.96 -12.79 -2.25
C LEU A 110 0.86 -14.19 -1.65
N MET A 111 1.19 -15.19 -2.44
CA MET A 111 1.45 -16.53 -1.95
C MET A 111 2.95 -16.76 -1.97
N ASN A 112 3.55 -16.77 -0.79
CA ASN A 112 4.92 -17.24 -0.66
C ASN A 112 4.89 -18.77 -0.72
N ASN A 113 5.59 -19.35 -1.68
CA ASN A 113 5.79 -20.79 -1.71
C ASN A 113 6.63 -21.20 -0.50
N CYS A 114 5.97 -21.76 0.52
CA CYS A 114 6.63 -22.44 1.61
C CYS A 114 7.14 -23.79 1.07
N TYR A 115 8.47 -23.92 0.92
CA TYR A 115 9.14 -25.22 0.81
C TYR A 115 9.71 -25.60 2.17
#